data_AF-A0A6M0Q293-F1
#
_entry.id   AF-A0A6M0Q293-F1
#
_cell.length_a   1.000
_cell.length_b   1.000
_cell.length_c   1.000
_cell.angle_alpha   90.00
_cell.angle_beta   90.00
_cell.angle_gamma   90.00
#
_symmetry.space_group_name_H-M   'P 1'
#
loop_
_entity.id
_entity.type
_entity.pdbx_description
1 polymer ?
#
loop_
_entity_poly.entity_id
_entity_poly.type
_entity_poly.pdbx_seq_one_letter_code
_entity_poly.pdbx_strand_id
1 'polypeptide(L)'
;MKKLVYYGLLLLLFFSPVHVSAQKESGYSATHLSFDNNLLKWDEVNSLLPKFSKFTVIDFETGLSFKVQRRAGRDHTDVQPLTQKDTKIMKSIYGGKWSWKRRAILVQFDDYLIPASMHGMPHGAGALQNSFPGHFCIHFYGSSTHRTDQMDFSHSLMILKSAGQLDDYVFNASSNDFVKIFVEGMNQQDEFILDLVLSKNWRRDKEFLTKLNDIQTIKIKQLELLTESPFVSEAQVEIVMYSKKNGKMKGNLHVSMVRSYPIDSWEVVASEIIFDVE
;
A
#
# COMPACT_ATOMS: atom_id res chain seq x y z
N MET A 1 19.19 30.39 71.48
CA MET A 1 19.59 29.61 70.28
C MET A 1 18.53 29.77 69.19
N LYS A 2 18.97 30.33 68.05
CA LYS A 2 18.48 30.30 66.66
C LYS A 2 16.95 30.35 66.38
N LYS A 3 16.52 31.52 65.89
CA LYS A 3 15.29 31.76 65.10
C LYS A 3 15.47 31.13 63.71
N LEU A 4 14.53 30.32 63.24
CA LEU A 4 14.45 29.91 61.83
C LEU A 4 13.49 30.85 61.10
N VAL A 5 13.99 31.46 60.03
CA VAL A 5 13.28 32.36 59.13
C VAL A 5 12.80 31.55 57.91
N TYR A 6 11.52 31.66 57.58
CA TYR A 6 10.92 31.14 56.36
C TYR A 6 11.35 31.99 55.15
N TYR A 7 11.82 31.34 54.09
CA TYR A 7 11.89 31.94 52.75
C TYR A 7 11.04 31.10 51.80
N GLY A 8 9.84 31.60 51.48
CA GLY A 8 9.03 31.10 50.38
C GLY A 8 9.56 31.64 49.06
N LEU A 9 9.97 30.75 48.16
CA LEU A 9 10.38 31.09 46.80
C LEU A 9 9.12 31.17 45.93
N LEU A 10 8.63 32.38 45.67
CA LEU A 10 7.55 32.65 44.73
C LEU A 10 8.14 32.80 43.32
N LEU A 11 7.93 31.80 42.46
CA LEU A 11 8.37 31.83 41.07
C LEU A 11 7.27 32.46 40.20
N LEU A 12 7.34 33.77 39.99
CA LEU A 12 6.50 34.51 39.03
C LEU A 12 7.11 34.40 37.64
N LEU A 13 6.57 33.52 36.79
CA LEU A 13 6.85 33.54 35.35
C LEU A 13 5.89 34.52 34.67
N PHE A 14 6.45 35.66 34.26
CA PHE A 14 5.78 36.65 33.42
C PHE A 14 5.53 36.06 32.03
N PHE A 15 4.27 35.81 31.67
CA PHE A 15 3.87 35.58 30.29
C PHE A 15 3.78 36.94 29.58
N SER A 16 4.79 37.28 28.79
CA SER A 16 4.67 38.34 27.78
C SER A 16 3.91 37.79 26.58
N PRO A 17 2.85 38.44 26.07
CA PRO A 17 2.24 38.05 24.82
C PRO A 17 3.19 38.41 23.69
N VAL A 18 3.86 37.42 23.10
CA VAL A 18 4.55 37.60 21.82
C VAL A 18 3.45 37.69 20.76
N HIS A 19 3.12 38.90 20.34
CA HIS A 19 2.31 39.11 19.14
C HIS A 19 3.16 38.77 17.92
N VAL A 20 3.07 37.52 17.47
CA VAL A 20 3.54 37.11 16.15
C VAL A 20 2.60 37.72 15.12
N SER A 21 3.01 38.84 14.54
CA SER A 21 2.40 39.38 13.32
C SER A 21 2.87 38.53 12.14
N ALA A 22 2.03 37.64 11.65
CA ALA A 22 2.27 36.95 10.39
C ALA A 22 2.33 37.97 9.24
N GLN A 23 3.51 38.16 8.66
CA GLN A 23 3.65 38.88 7.41
C GLN A 23 2.91 38.11 6.31
N LYS A 24 2.01 38.81 5.63
CA LYS A 24 1.23 38.32 4.50
C LYS A 24 2.17 38.18 3.30
N GLU A 25 2.72 36.98 3.08
CA GLU A 25 3.39 36.69 1.81
C GLU A 25 2.36 36.61 0.69
N SER A 26 2.61 37.43 -0.32
CA SER A 26 1.82 37.59 -1.53
C SER A 26 2.07 36.44 -2.51
N GLY A 27 0.99 35.81 -2.99
CA GLY A 27 0.90 35.34 -4.37
C GLY A 27 1.47 33.96 -4.69
N TYR A 28 0.91 32.89 -4.12
CA TYR A 28 0.78 31.62 -4.82
C TYR A 28 -0.70 31.26 -4.88
N SER A 29 -1.29 31.29 -6.07
CA SER A 29 -2.58 30.65 -6.32
C SER A 29 -2.36 29.14 -6.32
N ALA A 30 -2.27 28.54 -5.12
CA ALA A 30 -2.44 27.12 -4.97
C ALA A 30 -3.88 26.81 -5.39
N THR A 31 -4.06 26.25 -6.59
CA THR A 31 -5.29 25.54 -6.95
C THR A 31 -5.60 24.59 -5.79
N HIS A 32 -6.75 24.78 -5.15
CA HIS A 32 -7.16 24.01 -3.99
C HIS A 32 -7.41 22.56 -4.44
N LEU A 33 -6.35 21.75 -4.48
CA LEU A 33 -6.45 20.31 -4.73
C LEU A 33 -7.35 19.74 -3.64
N SER A 34 -8.57 19.34 -4.01
CA SER A 34 -9.45 18.62 -3.08
C SER A 34 -8.92 17.20 -2.97
N PHE A 35 -8.27 16.89 -1.84
CA PHE A 35 -8.07 15.51 -1.44
C PHE A 35 -9.36 15.02 -0.81
N ASP A 36 -10.11 14.22 -1.56
CA ASP A 36 -11.27 13.52 -1.03
C ASP A 36 -10.84 12.11 -0.64
N ASN A 37 -10.96 11.77 0.64
CA ASN A 37 -10.72 10.42 1.14
C ASN A 37 -11.82 9.45 0.65
N ASN A 38 -12.89 9.96 0.03
CA ASN A 38 -13.91 9.12 -0.58
C ASN A 38 -13.33 8.35 -1.77
N LEU A 39 -13.42 7.03 -1.67
CA LEU A 39 -13.07 6.12 -2.73
C LEU A 39 -14.08 6.26 -3.88
N LEU A 40 -13.75 7.09 -4.87
CA LEU A 40 -14.54 7.20 -6.10
C LEU A 40 -14.68 5.83 -6.75
N LYS A 41 -15.92 5.42 -7.03
CA LYS A 41 -16.19 4.14 -7.66
C LYS A 41 -15.74 4.16 -9.11
N TRP A 42 -15.40 2.98 -9.64
CA TRP A 42 -14.96 2.80 -11.01
C TRP A 42 -15.85 3.48 -12.04
N ASP A 43 -17.18 3.37 -11.91
CA ASP A 43 -18.11 4.00 -12.86
C ASP A 43 -17.97 5.53 -12.91
N GLU A 44 -17.79 6.16 -11.75
CA GLU A 44 -17.57 7.61 -11.62
C GLU A 44 -16.21 8.01 -12.22
N VAL A 45 -15.16 7.26 -11.88
CA VAL A 45 -13.81 7.47 -12.43
C VAL A 45 -13.79 7.26 -13.94
N ASN A 46 -14.53 6.27 -14.45
CA ASN A 46 -14.61 5.97 -15.87
C ASN A 46 -15.24 7.11 -16.66
N SER A 47 -16.25 7.77 -16.09
CA SER A 47 -16.82 9.01 -16.63
C SER A 47 -15.86 10.19 -16.55
N LEU A 48 -15.14 10.33 -15.43
CA LEU A 48 -14.20 11.44 -15.20
C LEU A 48 -12.94 11.35 -16.09
N LEU A 49 -12.44 10.15 -16.33
CA LEU A 49 -11.22 9.88 -17.10
C LEU A 49 -11.55 9.17 -18.42
N PRO A 50 -12.24 9.80 -19.39
CA PRO A 50 -12.60 9.14 -20.65
C PRO A 50 -11.37 8.71 -21.45
N LYS A 51 -11.56 7.86 -22.46
CA LYS A 51 -10.44 7.44 -23.35
C LYS A 51 -9.71 8.66 -23.92
N PHE A 52 -8.39 8.55 -23.99
CA PHE A 52 -7.43 9.60 -24.39
C PHE A 52 -7.20 10.73 -23.40
N SER A 53 -7.89 10.72 -22.24
CA SER A 53 -7.56 11.59 -21.12
C SER A 53 -6.09 11.46 -20.75
N LYS A 54 -5.50 12.57 -20.32
CA LYS A 54 -4.12 12.65 -19.88
C LYS A 54 -4.11 13.11 -18.43
N PHE A 55 -3.38 12.41 -17.59
CA PHE A 55 -3.33 12.68 -16.16
C PHE A 55 -1.97 12.34 -15.59
N THR A 56 -1.72 12.79 -14.38
CA THR A 56 -0.47 12.52 -13.66
C THR A 56 -0.69 11.38 -12.68
N VAL A 57 0.23 10.42 -12.69
CA VAL A 57 0.33 9.36 -11.68
C VAL A 57 1.41 9.78 -10.69
N ILE A 58 1.11 9.69 -9.40
CA ILE A 58 2.03 9.96 -8.30
C ILE A 58 2.18 8.66 -7.50
N ASP A 59 3.41 8.16 -7.40
CA ASP A 59 3.69 6.97 -6.61
C ASP A 59 3.73 7.31 -5.12
N PHE A 60 2.95 6.59 -4.31
CA PHE A 60 2.76 6.93 -2.90
C PHE A 60 4.05 6.80 -2.07
N GLU A 61 4.88 5.79 -2.38
CA GLU A 61 6.08 5.51 -1.57
C GLU A 61 7.27 6.39 -1.96
N THR A 62 7.48 6.62 -3.26
CA THR A 62 8.65 7.36 -3.75
C THR A 62 8.38 8.85 -3.94
N GLY A 63 7.11 9.26 -4.01
CA GLY A 63 6.70 10.62 -4.37
C GLY A 63 6.99 10.99 -5.83
N LEU A 64 7.58 10.08 -6.62
CA LEU A 64 7.87 10.32 -8.03
C LEU A 64 6.55 10.35 -8.82
N SER A 65 6.50 11.25 -9.80
CA SER A 65 5.32 11.42 -10.64
C SER A 65 5.66 11.40 -12.12
N PHE A 66 4.73 10.89 -12.92
CA PHE A 66 4.86 10.78 -14.36
C PHE A 66 3.50 10.90 -15.02
N LYS A 67 3.48 11.37 -16.27
CA LYS A 67 2.23 11.57 -17.01
C LYS A 67 1.88 10.35 -17.84
N VAL A 68 0.59 10.06 -17.93
CA VAL A 68 0.04 8.96 -18.72
C VAL A 68 -1.11 9.42 -19.61
N GLN A 69 -1.48 8.59 -20.57
CA GLN A 69 -2.73 8.69 -21.30
C GLN A 69 -3.52 7.40 -21.17
N ARG A 70 -4.84 7.50 -20.89
CA ARG A 70 -5.77 6.38 -21.00
C ARG A 70 -5.96 6.00 -22.46
N ARG A 71 -5.86 4.71 -22.77
CA ARG A 71 -5.99 4.16 -24.14
C ARG A 71 -7.16 3.21 -24.28
N ALA A 72 -7.42 2.40 -23.25
CA ALA A 72 -8.51 1.44 -23.25
C ALA A 72 -8.97 1.16 -21.79
N GLY A 73 -9.37 -0.08 -21.53
CA GLY A 73 -9.89 -0.53 -20.25
C GLY A 73 -11.41 -0.40 -20.12
N ARG A 74 -12.07 -1.52 -19.81
CA ARG A 74 -13.51 -1.63 -19.53
C ARG A 74 -13.80 -1.54 -18.04
N ASP A 75 -13.05 -2.32 -17.25
CA ASP A 75 -13.26 -2.50 -15.81
C ASP A 75 -12.17 -1.83 -14.95
N HIS A 76 -11.19 -1.23 -15.62
CA HIS A 76 -10.08 -0.42 -15.09
C HIS A 76 -9.55 0.44 -16.25
N THR A 77 -8.48 1.21 -16.03
CA THR A 77 -7.86 1.99 -17.11
C THR A 77 -6.61 1.29 -17.66
N ASP A 78 -6.58 1.08 -18.98
CA ASP A 78 -5.36 0.71 -19.69
C ASP A 78 -4.65 1.99 -20.11
N VAL A 79 -3.45 2.22 -19.58
CA VAL A 79 -2.72 3.48 -19.74
C VAL A 79 -1.32 3.25 -20.32
N GLN A 80 -0.78 4.30 -20.93
CA GLN A 80 0.61 4.34 -21.40
C GLN A 80 1.29 5.61 -20.88
N PRO A 81 2.57 5.55 -20.46
CA PRO A 81 3.34 6.77 -20.18
C PRO A 81 3.30 7.73 -21.38
N LEU A 82 3.22 9.04 -21.18
CA LEU A 82 3.10 9.97 -22.30
C LEU A 82 4.39 10.07 -23.12
N THR A 83 5.54 10.06 -22.45
CA THR A 83 6.85 10.30 -23.06
C THR A 83 7.88 9.27 -22.61
N GLN A 84 9.03 9.22 -23.30
CA GLN A 84 10.17 8.40 -22.86
C GLN A 84 10.69 8.81 -21.46
N LYS A 85 10.53 10.09 -21.08
CA LYS A 85 10.87 10.57 -19.74
C LYS A 85 9.93 9.95 -18.71
N ASP A 86 8.63 9.96 -18.97
CA ASP A 86 7.62 9.34 -18.09
C ASP A 86 7.87 7.83 -17.94
N THR A 87 8.20 7.14 -19.03
CA THR A 87 8.58 5.72 -19.01
C THR A 87 9.81 5.47 -18.14
N LYS A 88 10.83 6.33 -18.20
CA LYS A 88 12.03 6.22 -17.36
C LYS A 88 11.71 6.40 -15.88
N ILE A 89 10.85 7.37 -15.54
CA ILE A 89 10.40 7.60 -14.15
C ILE A 89 9.61 6.39 -13.63
N MET A 90 8.65 5.88 -14.42
CA MET A 90 7.90 4.68 -14.07
C MET A 90 8.85 3.48 -13.85
N LYS A 91 9.85 3.31 -14.72
CA LYS A 91 10.84 2.23 -14.57
C LYS A 91 11.71 2.40 -13.32
N SER A 92 12.05 3.62 -12.92
CA SER A 92 12.82 3.86 -11.69
C SER A 92 12.02 3.58 -10.42
N ILE A 93 10.71 3.86 -10.42
CA ILE A 93 9.79 3.48 -9.32
C ILE A 93 9.86 1.96 -9.06
N TYR A 94 10.04 1.16 -10.10
CA TYR A 94 10.21 -0.29 -10.01
C TYR A 94 11.68 -0.76 -9.97
N GLY A 95 12.61 0.10 -9.53
CA GLY A 95 14.02 -0.29 -9.35
C GLY A 95 14.73 -0.66 -10.65
N GLY A 96 14.32 -0.08 -11.78
CA GLY A 96 14.93 -0.30 -13.09
C GLY A 96 14.41 -1.52 -13.86
N LYS A 97 13.38 -2.22 -13.35
CA LYS A 97 12.79 -3.42 -13.98
C LYS A 97 11.28 -3.29 -14.08
N TRP A 98 10.66 -4.02 -15.00
CA TRP A 98 9.21 -4.12 -15.05
C TRP A 98 8.72 -5.18 -14.05
N SER A 99 7.61 -4.91 -13.38
CA SER A 99 7.11 -5.78 -12.31
C SER A 99 5.60 -5.82 -12.25
N TRP A 100 5.04 -6.97 -11.89
CA TRP A 100 3.63 -7.12 -11.55
C TRP A 100 3.30 -6.65 -10.13
N LYS A 101 4.31 -6.30 -9.31
CA LYS A 101 4.12 -5.76 -7.95
C LYS A 101 3.17 -4.56 -8.00
N ARG A 102 2.12 -4.62 -7.18
CA ARG A 102 1.12 -3.58 -7.02
C ARG A 102 1.73 -2.47 -6.18
N ARG A 103 1.38 -1.25 -6.53
CA ARG A 103 1.80 -0.04 -5.81
C ARG A 103 0.59 0.84 -5.56
N ALA A 104 0.57 1.45 -4.39
CA ALA A 104 -0.37 2.50 -4.05
C ALA A 104 0.02 3.77 -4.82
N ILE A 105 -0.94 4.38 -5.50
CA ILE A 105 -0.73 5.60 -6.28
C ILE A 105 -1.87 6.59 -6.07
N LEU A 106 -1.60 7.84 -6.40
CA LEU A 106 -2.61 8.88 -6.56
C LEU A 106 -2.67 9.29 -8.03
N VAL A 107 -3.88 9.37 -8.57
CA VAL A 107 -4.13 9.90 -9.92
C VAL A 107 -4.60 11.33 -9.80
N GLN A 108 -3.77 12.26 -10.29
CA GLN A 108 -4.10 13.67 -10.33
C GLN A 108 -4.67 14.03 -11.72
N PHE A 109 -5.91 14.50 -11.74
CA PHE A 109 -6.61 14.97 -12.93
C PHE A 109 -7.45 16.21 -12.58
N ASP A 110 -7.14 17.34 -13.22
CA ASP A 110 -7.64 18.66 -12.83
C ASP A 110 -7.45 18.92 -11.33
N ASP A 111 -8.52 19.24 -10.60
CA ASP A 111 -8.50 19.48 -9.14
C ASP A 111 -8.68 18.21 -8.30
N TYR A 112 -8.83 17.03 -8.94
CA TYR A 112 -9.02 15.75 -8.26
C TYR A 112 -7.69 15.05 -8.00
N LEU A 113 -7.58 14.46 -6.80
CA LEU A 113 -6.52 13.54 -6.44
C LEU A 113 -7.14 12.22 -5.99
N ILE A 114 -7.12 11.22 -6.87
CA ILE A 114 -7.92 9.99 -6.74
C ILE A 114 -7.04 8.84 -6.27
N PRO A 115 -7.36 8.18 -5.13
CA PRO A 115 -6.70 6.96 -4.71
C PRO A 115 -6.85 5.82 -5.72
N ALA A 116 -5.73 5.20 -6.06
CA ALA A 116 -5.67 4.13 -7.04
C ALA A 116 -4.53 3.15 -6.74
N SER A 117 -4.45 2.10 -7.56
CA SER A 117 -3.32 1.18 -7.57
C SER A 117 -2.87 0.86 -9.00
N MET A 118 -1.57 0.71 -9.21
CA MET A 118 -0.98 0.29 -10.49
C MET A 118 -0.06 -0.91 -10.34
N HIS A 119 0.25 -1.57 -11.45
CA HIS A 119 1.43 -2.40 -11.60
C HIS A 119 2.32 -1.89 -12.75
N GLY A 120 3.59 -2.31 -12.79
CA GLY A 120 4.59 -1.79 -13.71
C GLY A 120 4.79 -2.61 -15.00
N MET A 121 4.27 -3.84 -15.05
CA MET A 121 4.52 -4.75 -16.17
C MET A 121 3.78 -4.32 -17.45
N PRO A 122 4.50 -4.07 -18.56
CA PRO A 122 3.85 -3.85 -19.85
C PRO A 122 3.17 -5.12 -20.33
N HIS A 123 1.96 -4.97 -20.86
CA HIS A 123 1.23 -6.05 -21.53
C HIS A 123 0.33 -5.49 -22.63
N GLY A 124 -0.24 -6.40 -23.43
CA GLY A 124 -1.01 -6.04 -24.61
C GLY A 124 -0.22 -5.19 -25.61
N ALA A 125 -0.95 -4.44 -26.45
CA ALA A 125 -0.35 -3.56 -27.45
C ALA A 125 -0.14 -2.14 -26.92
N GLY A 126 0.94 -1.49 -27.39
CA GLY A 126 1.26 -0.09 -27.19
C GLY A 126 0.93 0.75 -28.43
N ALA A 127 0.71 2.05 -28.26
CA ALA A 127 0.33 2.97 -29.34
C ALA A 127 1.17 4.25 -29.36
N LEU A 128 1.82 4.59 -28.26
CA LEU A 128 2.67 5.77 -28.15
C LEU A 128 4.15 5.40 -28.35
N GLN A 129 4.93 6.29 -28.98
CA GLN A 129 6.37 6.14 -29.14
C GLN A 129 7.12 6.63 -27.88
N ASN A 130 6.88 5.96 -26.76
CA ASN A 130 7.36 6.32 -25.42
C ASN A 130 8.39 5.32 -24.86
N SER A 131 8.84 4.36 -25.67
CA SER A 131 9.71 3.24 -25.25
C SER A 131 9.11 2.31 -24.17
N PHE A 132 7.80 2.36 -23.96
CA PHE A 132 7.06 1.43 -23.11
C PHE A 132 6.33 0.39 -24.00
N PRO A 133 6.69 -0.90 -23.93
CA PRO A 133 6.26 -1.89 -24.92
C PRO A 133 4.88 -2.49 -24.59
N GLY A 134 3.83 -1.67 -24.59
CA GLY A 134 2.47 -2.12 -24.27
C GLY A 134 1.63 -1.03 -23.60
N HIS A 135 0.73 -1.44 -22.72
CA HIS A 135 0.08 -0.62 -21.70
C HIS A 135 0.22 -1.28 -20.32
N PHE A 136 -0.19 -0.56 -19.28
CA PHE A 136 -0.31 -1.08 -17.93
C PHE A 136 -1.66 -0.68 -17.33
N CYS A 137 -2.10 -1.40 -16.30
CA CYS A 137 -3.39 -1.16 -15.69
C CYS A 137 -3.26 -0.23 -14.49
N ILE A 138 -4.20 0.70 -14.37
CA ILE A 138 -4.50 1.42 -13.13
C ILE A 138 -5.92 1.02 -12.71
N HIS A 139 -6.01 0.49 -11.49
CA HIS A 139 -7.24 0.07 -10.84
C HIS A 139 -7.70 1.12 -9.81
N PHE A 140 -9.01 1.33 -9.75
CA PHE A 140 -9.67 2.21 -8.80
C PHE A 140 -10.63 1.39 -7.93
N TYR A 141 -11.24 2.02 -6.94
CA TYR A 141 -12.20 1.33 -6.09
C TYR A 141 -13.40 0.81 -6.90
N GLY A 142 -13.74 -0.46 -6.71
CA GLY A 142 -14.77 -1.13 -7.51
C GLY A 142 -14.33 -1.58 -8.91
N SER A 143 -13.07 -1.38 -9.31
CA SER A 143 -12.54 -1.95 -10.56
C SER A 143 -12.40 -3.47 -10.47
N SER A 144 -12.77 -4.21 -11.51
CA SER A 144 -12.55 -5.66 -11.55
C SER A 144 -11.32 -6.02 -12.42
N THR A 145 -10.86 -7.27 -12.29
CA THR A 145 -9.87 -7.79 -13.24
C THR A 145 -10.58 -8.45 -14.41
N HIS A 146 -9.94 -8.55 -15.57
CA HIS A 146 -10.53 -9.21 -16.75
C HIS A 146 -10.97 -10.68 -16.53
N ARG A 147 -10.59 -11.30 -15.41
CA ARG A 147 -10.85 -12.71 -15.11
C ARG A 147 -11.96 -12.94 -14.08
N THR A 148 -12.32 -11.93 -13.29
CA THR A 148 -13.24 -12.07 -12.15
C THR A 148 -14.02 -10.79 -11.93
N ASP A 149 -15.28 -10.89 -11.54
CA ASP A 149 -16.11 -9.74 -11.14
C ASP A 149 -15.70 -9.15 -9.77
N GLN A 150 -14.76 -9.78 -9.08
CA GLN A 150 -14.21 -9.32 -7.82
C GLN A 150 -12.94 -8.49 -8.03
N MET A 151 -12.76 -7.47 -7.19
CA MET A 151 -11.52 -6.73 -7.08
C MET A 151 -10.36 -7.67 -6.74
N ASP A 152 -9.20 -7.44 -7.35
CA ASP A 152 -7.95 -8.06 -6.91
C ASP A 152 -7.62 -7.54 -5.50
N PHE A 153 -7.42 -8.46 -4.56
CA PHE A 153 -7.22 -8.13 -3.15
C PHE A 153 -5.98 -7.25 -2.94
N SER A 154 -4.90 -7.51 -3.67
CA SER A 154 -3.67 -6.71 -3.58
C SER A 154 -3.87 -5.28 -4.10
N HIS A 155 -4.63 -5.09 -5.19
CA HIS A 155 -5.04 -3.77 -5.64
C HIS A 155 -5.93 -3.06 -4.61
N SER A 156 -6.84 -3.80 -3.95
CA SER A 156 -7.71 -3.25 -2.91
C SER A 156 -6.91 -2.69 -1.74
N LEU A 157 -5.92 -3.44 -1.24
CA LEU A 157 -5.04 -2.96 -0.16
C LEU A 157 -4.24 -1.72 -0.57
N MET A 158 -3.76 -1.66 -1.82
CA MET A 158 -3.02 -0.50 -2.33
C MET A 158 -3.90 0.74 -2.53
N ILE A 159 -5.16 0.56 -2.92
CA ILE A 159 -6.15 1.65 -3.00
C ILE A 159 -6.47 2.17 -1.60
N LEU A 160 -6.69 1.29 -0.63
CA LEU A 160 -6.90 1.68 0.77
C LEU A 160 -5.67 2.40 1.34
N LYS A 161 -4.46 1.95 0.98
CA LYS A 161 -3.19 2.59 1.37
C LYS A 161 -3.09 4.01 0.82
N SER A 162 -3.35 4.22 -0.47
CA SER A 162 -3.31 5.57 -1.06
C SER A 162 -4.45 6.48 -0.59
N ALA A 163 -5.56 5.91 -0.12
CA ALA A 163 -6.67 6.64 0.48
C ALA A 163 -6.49 6.98 1.97
N GLY A 164 -5.45 6.44 2.63
CA GLY A 164 -5.24 6.60 4.06
C GLY A 164 -6.28 5.87 4.93
N GLN A 165 -6.78 4.73 4.45
CA GLN A 165 -7.83 3.91 5.12
C GLN A 165 -7.35 2.48 5.44
N LEU A 166 -6.09 2.16 5.12
CA LEU A 166 -5.58 0.79 5.27
C LEU A 166 -5.35 0.41 6.73
N ASP A 167 -4.91 1.34 7.58
CA ASP A 167 -4.74 1.15 9.01
C ASP A 167 -6.06 0.79 9.69
N ASP A 168 -7.13 1.55 9.44
CA ASP A 168 -8.47 1.25 9.96
C ASP A 168 -8.98 -0.10 9.44
N TYR A 169 -8.75 -0.42 8.16
CA TYR A 169 -9.14 -1.70 7.59
C TYR A 169 -8.41 -2.88 8.25
N VAL A 170 -7.10 -2.76 8.47
CA VAL A 170 -6.29 -3.80 9.13
C VAL A 170 -6.69 -3.94 10.61
N PHE A 171 -6.90 -2.83 11.30
CA PHE A 171 -7.28 -2.80 12.72
C PHE A 171 -8.57 -3.60 12.98
N ASN A 172 -9.54 -3.51 12.06
CA ASN A 172 -10.83 -4.18 12.19
C ASN A 172 -10.88 -5.56 11.50
N ALA A 173 -9.77 -6.06 10.97
CA ALA A 173 -9.75 -7.32 10.22
C ALA A 173 -10.03 -8.53 11.13
N SER A 174 -10.80 -9.49 10.61
CA SER A 174 -10.91 -10.82 11.21
C SER A 174 -9.54 -11.51 11.23
N SER A 175 -9.33 -12.51 12.10
CA SER A 175 -8.11 -13.34 12.11
C SER A 175 -7.82 -13.94 10.72
N ASN A 176 -8.86 -14.42 10.04
CA ASN A 176 -8.77 -14.97 8.68
C ASN A 176 -8.30 -13.93 7.64
N ASP A 177 -8.91 -12.75 7.63
CA ASP A 177 -8.53 -11.69 6.69
C ASP A 177 -7.17 -11.09 7.03
N PHE A 178 -6.82 -11.01 8.31
CA PHE A 178 -5.52 -10.54 8.77
C PHE A 178 -4.38 -11.42 8.24
N VAL A 179 -4.56 -12.75 8.21
CA VAL A 179 -3.60 -13.67 7.55
C VAL A 179 -3.48 -13.38 6.06
N LYS A 180 -4.59 -13.11 5.35
CA LYS A 180 -4.54 -12.75 3.93
C LYS A 180 -3.76 -11.46 3.71
N ILE A 181 -3.99 -10.44 4.55
CA ILE A 181 -3.27 -9.16 4.50
C ILE A 181 -1.78 -9.41 4.73
N PHE A 182 -1.41 -10.22 5.72
CA PHE A 182 -0.01 -10.57 5.98
C PHE A 182 0.66 -11.25 4.77
N VAL A 183 0.01 -12.27 4.19
CA VAL A 183 0.53 -12.94 2.99
C VAL A 183 0.64 -11.97 1.81
N GLU A 184 -0.31 -11.05 1.66
CA GLU A 184 -0.26 -10.04 0.61
C GLU A 184 0.85 -9.01 0.84
N GLY A 185 1.09 -8.61 2.10
CA GLY A 185 2.24 -7.79 2.49
C GLY A 185 3.56 -8.45 2.11
N MET A 186 3.67 -9.77 2.30
CA MET A 186 4.83 -10.54 1.84
C MET A 186 4.91 -10.62 0.31
N ASN A 187 3.79 -10.88 -0.38
CA ASN A 187 3.72 -11.00 -1.84
C ASN A 187 4.11 -9.70 -2.54
N GLN A 188 3.62 -8.57 -2.02
CA GLN A 188 3.97 -7.26 -2.52
C GLN A 188 5.29 -6.76 -1.95
N GLN A 189 5.87 -7.37 -0.91
CA GLN A 189 7.05 -6.83 -0.19
C GLN A 189 6.82 -5.34 0.16
N ASP A 190 5.66 -5.04 0.73
CA ASP A 190 5.21 -3.68 1.04
C ASP A 190 5.48 -3.39 2.52
N GLU A 191 6.43 -2.49 2.79
CA GLU A 191 6.87 -2.20 4.15
C GLU A 191 5.75 -1.63 5.02
N PHE A 192 4.87 -0.80 4.45
CA PHE A 192 3.75 -0.21 5.18
C PHE A 192 2.74 -1.27 5.61
N ILE A 193 2.37 -2.20 4.71
CA ILE A 193 1.49 -3.32 5.08
C ILE A 193 2.15 -4.21 6.14
N LEU A 194 3.42 -4.57 5.95
CA LEU A 194 4.16 -5.39 6.91
C LEU A 194 4.29 -4.70 8.28
N ASP A 195 4.43 -3.38 8.31
CA ASP A 195 4.44 -2.57 9.52
C ASP A 195 3.07 -2.48 10.22
N LEU A 196 1.96 -2.75 9.54
CA LEU A 196 0.66 -2.83 10.18
C LEU A 196 0.40 -4.21 10.79
N VAL A 197 0.97 -5.28 10.20
CA VAL A 197 0.62 -6.65 10.60
C VAL A 197 1.65 -7.35 11.49
N LEU A 198 2.93 -6.96 11.44
CA LEU A 198 3.98 -7.64 12.19
C LEU A 198 4.20 -7.01 13.57
N SER A 199 4.43 -7.84 14.59
CA SER A 199 4.94 -7.36 15.88
C SER A 199 6.33 -6.72 15.74
N LYS A 200 6.66 -5.77 16.62
CA LYS A 200 7.93 -5.00 16.57
C LYS A 200 9.18 -5.90 16.55
N ASN A 201 9.15 -7.02 17.27
CA ASN A 201 10.28 -7.94 17.33
C ASN A 201 10.43 -8.72 16.03
N TRP A 202 9.32 -9.21 15.48
CA TRP A 202 9.33 -10.02 14.26
C TRP A 202 9.75 -9.25 13.02
N ARG A 203 9.44 -7.94 12.93
CA ARG A 203 9.88 -7.06 11.84
C ARG A 203 11.39 -7.05 11.61
N ARG A 204 12.18 -7.32 12.65
CA ARG A 204 13.65 -7.30 12.61
C ARG A 204 14.26 -8.68 12.52
N ASP A 205 13.44 -9.72 12.41
CA ASP A 205 13.93 -11.08 12.30
C ASP A 205 14.70 -11.28 10.97
N LYS A 206 15.98 -11.64 11.09
CA LYS A 206 16.88 -11.73 9.93
C LYS A 206 16.52 -12.88 9.00
N GLU A 207 16.01 -13.97 9.56
CA GLU A 207 15.64 -15.14 8.78
C GLU A 207 14.40 -14.85 7.94
N PHE A 208 13.37 -14.27 8.57
CA PHE A 208 12.17 -13.77 7.92
C PHE A 208 12.50 -12.79 6.80
N LEU A 209 13.32 -11.75 7.07
CA LEU A 209 13.70 -10.76 6.06
C LEU A 209 14.48 -11.39 4.89
N THR A 210 15.31 -12.41 5.17
CA THR A 210 16.02 -13.16 4.12
C THR A 210 15.06 -13.95 3.24
N LYS A 211 14.08 -14.63 3.85
CA LYS A 211 13.02 -15.36 3.11
C LYS A 211 12.14 -14.41 2.31
N LEU A 212 11.71 -13.29 2.93
CA LEU A 212 10.91 -12.25 2.27
C LEU A 212 11.60 -11.73 1.01
N ASN A 213 12.90 -11.47 1.08
CA ASN A 213 13.69 -11.01 -0.06
C ASN A 213 13.80 -12.03 -1.20
N ASP A 214 13.60 -13.32 -0.93
CA ASP A 214 13.64 -14.38 -1.95
C ASP A 214 12.32 -14.52 -2.70
N ILE A 215 11.22 -13.97 -2.18
CA ILE A 215 9.89 -14.04 -2.79
C ILE A 215 9.87 -13.21 -4.09
N GLN A 216 9.44 -13.83 -5.19
CA GLN A 216 8.97 -13.12 -6.41
C GLN A 216 7.45 -12.98 -6.40
N THR A 217 6.74 -14.04 -6.01
CA THR A 217 5.31 -14.01 -5.70
C THR A 217 4.96 -15.17 -4.77
N ILE A 218 3.97 -14.99 -3.92
CA ILE A 218 3.39 -16.01 -3.05
C ILE A 218 1.87 -15.91 -3.16
N LYS A 219 1.20 -17.05 -3.30
CA LYS A 219 -0.26 -17.13 -3.45
C LYS A 219 -0.83 -18.14 -2.48
N ILE A 220 -1.91 -17.75 -1.80
CA ILE A 220 -2.72 -18.63 -0.99
C ILE A 220 -3.47 -19.62 -1.91
N LYS A 221 -3.42 -20.90 -1.56
CA LYS A 221 -4.25 -21.95 -2.15
C LYS A 221 -5.42 -22.29 -1.24
N GLN A 222 -5.11 -22.49 0.03
CA GLN A 222 -6.08 -22.77 1.07
C GLN A 222 -5.60 -22.11 2.36
N LEU A 223 -6.55 -21.70 3.19
CA LEU A 223 -6.30 -21.11 4.49
C LEU A 223 -7.27 -21.77 5.47
N GLU A 224 -6.73 -22.33 6.54
CA GLU A 224 -7.47 -22.91 7.65
C GLU A 224 -7.01 -22.26 8.96
N LEU A 225 -7.97 -21.85 9.79
CA LEU A 225 -7.68 -21.45 11.16
C LEU A 225 -7.61 -22.72 12.02
N LEU A 226 -6.44 -22.99 12.59
CA LEU A 226 -6.22 -24.12 13.49
C LEU A 226 -6.76 -23.83 14.89
N THR A 227 -6.59 -22.57 15.33
CA THR A 227 -7.10 -22.07 16.60
C THR A 227 -7.71 -20.69 16.39
N GLU A 228 -8.88 -20.46 16.99
CA GLU A 228 -9.52 -19.15 17.03
C GLU A 228 -10.05 -18.88 18.44
N SER A 229 -9.29 -18.07 19.19
CA SER A 229 -9.70 -17.56 20.49
C SER A 229 -9.70 -16.03 20.47
N PRO A 230 -10.27 -15.34 21.48
CA PRO A 230 -10.29 -13.89 21.51
C PRO A 230 -8.92 -13.21 21.49
N PHE A 231 -7.84 -13.91 21.88
CA PHE A 231 -6.51 -13.33 22.08
C PHE A 231 -5.41 -14.00 21.24
N VAL A 232 -5.63 -15.24 20.84
CA VAL A 232 -4.66 -16.06 20.09
C VAL A 232 -5.40 -16.71 18.92
N SER A 233 -4.79 -16.63 17.74
CA SER A 233 -5.24 -17.37 16.58
C SER A 233 -4.05 -17.92 15.81
N GLU A 234 -4.20 -19.16 15.32
CA GLU A 234 -3.19 -19.85 14.54
C GLU A 234 -3.79 -20.26 13.21
N ALA A 235 -3.04 -20.09 12.13
CA ALA A 235 -3.48 -20.44 10.79
C ALA A 235 -2.46 -21.32 10.08
N GLN A 236 -2.96 -22.28 9.32
CA GLN A 236 -2.21 -23.02 8.31
C GLN A 236 -2.65 -22.54 6.94
N VAL A 237 -1.67 -22.14 6.13
CA VAL A 237 -1.89 -21.59 4.80
C VAL A 237 -1.14 -22.44 3.79
N GLU A 238 -1.86 -23.17 2.94
CA GLU A 238 -1.25 -23.79 1.77
C GLU A 238 -0.87 -22.71 0.77
N ILE A 239 0.39 -22.71 0.32
CA ILE A 239 0.92 -21.68 -0.55
C ILE A 239 1.58 -22.25 -1.80
N VAL A 240 1.54 -21.45 -2.86
CA VAL A 240 2.45 -21.60 -4.01
C VAL A 240 3.32 -20.36 -4.07
N MET A 241 4.63 -20.54 -3.97
CA MET A 241 5.62 -19.48 -4.05
C MET A 241 6.44 -19.63 -5.34
N TYR A 242 6.81 -18.51 -5.95
CA TYR A 242 7.92 -18.45 -6.89
C TYR A 242 9.08 -17.73 -6.19
N SER A 243 10.16 -18.47 -5.96
CA SER A 243 11.41 -18.00 -5.38
C SER A 243 12.36 -17.51 -6.46
N LYS A 244 13.17 -16.50 -6.12
CA LYS A 244 14.26 -16.02 -7.00
C LYS A 244 15.33 -17.09 -7.22
N LYS A 245 15.53 -17.99 -6.26
CA LYS A 245 16.57 -19.04 -6.28
C LYS A 245 16.07 -20.36 -6.86
N ASN A 246 14.88 -20.79 -6.45
CA ASN A 246 14.44 -22.17 -6.65
C ASN A 246 13.25 -22.30 -7.63
N GLY A 247 12.75 -21.19 -8.18
CA GLY A 247 11.58 -21.22 -9.05
C GLY A 247 10.29 -21.53 -8.29
N LYS A 248 9.39 -22.31 -8.89
CA LYS A 248 8.08 -22.59 -8.30
C LYS A 248 8.20 -23.64 -7.19
N MET A 249 7.67 -23.32 -6.02
CA MET A 249 7.65 -24.18 -4.83
C MET A 249 6.24 -24.25 -4.26
N LYS A 250 5.88 -25.39 -3.68
CA LYS A 250 4.67 -25.58 -2.88
C LYS A 250 5.08 -25.76 -1.42
N GLY A 251 4.21 -25.36 -0.51
CA GLY A 251 4.46 -25.55 0.90
C GLY A 251 3.32 -25.08 1.77
N ASN A 252 3.57 -25.13 3.06
CA ASN A 252 2.67 -24.69 4.12
C ASN A 252 3.32 -23.54 4.88
N LEU A 253 2.55 -22.49 5.10
CA LEU A 253 2.89 -21.37 5.96
C LEU A 253 2.06 -21.49 7.24
N HIS A 254 2.71 -21.63 8.37
CA HIS A 254 2.09 -21.49 9.68
C HIS A 254 2.20 -20.03 10.15
N VAL A 255 1.11 -19.46 10.66
CA VAL A 255 1.06 -18.08 11.16
C VAL A 255 0.46 -18.07 12.55
N SER A 256 1.17 -17.49 13.51
CA SER A 256 0.68 -17.29 14.88
C SER A 256 0.41 -15.80 15.11
N MET A 257 -0.82 -15.49 15.52
CA MET A 257 -1.31 -14.14 15.74
C MET A 257 -1.79 -13.97 17.17
N VAL A 258 -1.52 -12.80 17.74
CA VAL A 258 -2.01 -12.42 19.07
C VAL A 258 -2.62 -11.02 19.06
N ARG A 259 -3.44 -10.74 20.07
CA ARG A 259 -3.84 -9.37 20.45
C ARG A 259 -4.07 -9.30 21.95
N SER A 260 -3.84 -8.12 22.54
CA SER A 260 -3.88 -7.95 24.00
C SER A 260 -5.31 -7.81 24.52
N TYR A 261 -6.16 -7.09 23.78
CA TYR A 261 -7.58 -6.94 24.06
C TYR A 261 -8.42 -7.32 22.83
N PRO A 262 -9.71 -7.73 23.01
CA PRO A 262 -10.56 -8.12 21.88
C PRO A 262 -10.84 -6.98 20.88
N ILE A 263 -10.58 -5.74 21.27
CA ILE A 263 -10.74 -4.54 20.45
C ILE A 263 -9.43 -4.10 19.78
N ASP A 264 -8.29 -4.72 20.12
CA ASP A 264 -7.03 -4.41 19.47
C ASP A 264 -6.96 -5.10 18.10
N SER A 265 -6.14 -4.52 17.21
CA SER A 265 -5.67 -5.22 16.02
C SER A 265 -4.94 -6.51 16.40
N TRP A 266 -5.04 -7.51 15.53
CA TRP A 266 -4.12 -8.64 15.55
C TRP A 266 -2.69 -8.19 15.26
N GLU A 267 -1.71 -9.01 15.67
CA GLU A 267 -0.30 -8.90 15.29
C GLU A 267 0.26 -10.29 15.03
N VAL A 268 1.02 -10.45 13.94
CA VAL A 268 1.82 -11.66 13.68
C VAL A 268 3.05 -11.63 14.58
N VAL A 269 3.18 -12.67 15.41
CA VAL A 269 4.30 -12.84 16.35
C VAL A 269 5.27 -13.94 15.93
N ALA A 270 4.82 -14.86 15.08
CA ALA A 270 5.65 -15.89 14.49
C ALA A 270 5.07 -16.33 13.14
N SER A 271 5.95 -16.71 12.21
CA SER A 271 5.55 -17.34 10.96
C SER A 271 6.64 -18.28 10.46
N GLU A 272 6.25 -19.46 9.99
CA GLU A 272 7.19 -20.46 9.46
C GLU A 272 6.69 -21.00 8.12
N ILE A 273 7.59 -21.05 7.12
CA ILE A 273 7.30 -21.64 5.81
C ILE A 273 8.05 -22.95 5.70
N ILE A 274 7.31 -24.03 5.47
CA ILE A 274 7.83 -25.37 5.21
C ILE A 274 7.46 -25.73 3.77
N PHE A 275 8.47 -25.93 2.93
CA PHE A 275 8.27 -26.34 1.55
C PHE A 275 8.18 -27.86 1.45
N ASP A 276 7.35 -28.33 0.52
CA ASP A 276 7.25 -29.75 0.21
C ASP A 276 8.61 -30.22 -0.35
N VAL A 277 9.09 -31.37 0.14
CA VAL A 277 10.27 -32.02 -0.43
C VAL A 277 9.80 -32.76 -1.68
N GLU A 278 10.35 -32.40 -2.84
CA GLU A 278 10.17 -33.16 -4.09
C GLU A 278 10.88 -34.52 -4.04
#